data_AF-A0A515KFU8-F1
#
_entry.id   AF-A0A515KFU8-F1
#
_cell.length_a   1.000
_cell.length_b   1.000
_cell.length_c   1.000
_cell.angle_alpha   90.00
_cell.angle_beta   90.00
_cell.angle_gamma   90.00
#
_symmetry.space_group_name_H-M   'P 1'
#
loop_
_entity.id
_entity.type
_entity.pdbx_description
1 polymer ?
#
loop_
_entity_poly.entity_id
_entity_poly.type
_entity_poly.pdbx_seq_one_letter_code
_entity_poly.pdbx_strand_id
1 'polypeptide(L)'
;MARVISMICAAGLTVLAMPAFAQSPPPTPWVLTPDMGYGYDANGKTFAYKMGTSNAKFLLKGARKVPKNTLFFIGENGQLYMRSGSFLEDDGRFKFGPG
;
A
#
# COMPACT_ATOMS: atom_id res chain seq x y z
N MET A 1 -68.18 -15.96 -10.47
CA MET A 1 -67.11 -15.10 -11.03
C MET A 1 -66.44 -14.36 -9.86
N ALA A 2 -65.09 -14.38 -9.82
CA ALA A 2 -64.11 -13.46 -9.19
C ALA A 2 -64.50 -12.63 -7.94
N ARG A 3 -63.69 -12.42 -6.89
CA ARG A 3 -62.25 -12.60 -6.67
C ARG A 3 -61.96 -12.38 -5.16
N VAL A 4 -60.97 -13.11 -4.65
CA VAL A 4 -60.22 -12.85 -3.40
C VAL A 4 -59.57 -11.46 -3.48
N ILE A 5 -59.40 -10.75 -2.35
CA ILE A 5 -58.15 -10.05 -1.99
C ILE A 5 -58.13 -9.84 -0.47
N SER A 6 -57.25 -10.61 0.19
CA SER A 6 -56.75 -10.33 1.53
C SER A 6 -55.62 -9.31 1.37
N MET A 7 -55.67 -8.16 2.04
CA MET A 7 -54.57 -7.18 2.05
C MET A 7 -53.79 -7.32 3.36
N ILE A 8 -52.60 -7.88 3.25
CA ILE A 8 -51.57 -7.91 4.29
C ILE A 8 -50.83 -6.57 4.24
N CYS A 9 -50.87 -5.79 5.31
CA CYS A 9 -49.99 -4.63 5.48
C CYS A 9 -48.55 -5.13 5.71
N ALA A 10 -47.69 -4.94 4.72
CA ALA A 10 -46.26 -5.19 4.86
C ALA A 10 -45.62 -4.06 5.70
N ALA A 11 -45.11 -4.40 6.89
CA ALA A 11 -44.28 -3.50 7.69
C ALA A 11 -42.90 -3.38 7.05
N GLY A 12 -42.54 -2.17 6.60
CA GLY A 12 -41.22 -1.88 6.06
C GLY A 12 -40.16 -1.88 7.17
N LEU A 13 -39.19 -2.80 7.11
CA LEU A 13 -37.97 -2.72 7.92
C LEU A 13 -37.01 -1.71 7.29
N THR A 14 -36.81 -0.57 7.94
CA THR A 14 -35.69 0.33 7.64
C THR A 14 -34.45 -0.16 8.38
N VAL A 15 -33.59 -0.90 7.68
CA VAL A 15 -32.24 -1.21 8.19
C VAL A 15 -31.39 0.05 8.07
N LEU A 16 -31.06 0.65 9.21
CA LEU A 16 -30.05 1.71 9.29
C LEU A 16 -28.67 1.07 9.02
N ALA A 17 -28.14 1.27 7.81
CA ALA A 17 -26.76 0.93 7.50
C ALA A 17 -25.83 1.81 8.33
N MET A 18 -25.20 1.24 9.35
CA MET A 18 -24.11 1.90 10.06
C MET A 18 -22.88 1.91 9.15
N PRO A 19 -22.18 3.05 8.99
CA PRO A 19 -20.91 3.06 8.29
C PRO A 19 -19.91 2.22 9.08
N ALA A 20 -19.39 1.16 8.48
CA ALA A 20 -18.25 0.44 9.03
C ALA A 20 -17.04 1.37 8.96
N PHE A 21 -16.46 1.72 10.11
CA PHE A 21 -15.19 2.44 10.15
C PHE A 21 -14.12 1.57 9.48
N ALA A 22 -13.57 2.06 8.36
CA ALA A 22 -12.48 1.41 7.66
C ALA A 22 -11.24 1.43 8.57
N GLN A 23 -11.03 0.33 9.29
CA GLN A 23 -9.82 0.14 10.08
C GLN A 23 -8.65 0.09 9.10
N SER A 24 -7.75 1.07 9.14
CA SER A 24 -6.58 1.09 8.28
C SER A 24 -5.85 -0.24 8.43
N PRO A 25 -5.66 -1.01 7.34
CA PRO A 25 -5.02 -2.30 7.44
C PRO A 25 -3.64 -2.13 8.10
N PRO A 26 -3.22 -3.07 8.97
CA PRO A 26 -1.91 -3.03 9.56
C PRO A 26 -0.86 -2.95 8.45
N PRO A 27 0.27 -2.24 8.66
CA PRO A 27 1.29 -2.10 7.64
C PRO A 27 1.73 -3.48 7.16
N THR A 28 1.51 -3.76 5.88
CA THR A 28 1.91 -5.02 5.28
C THR A 28 3.43 -5.16 5.40
N PRO A 29 3.96 -6.31 5.87
CA PRO A 29 5.39 -6.52 5.95
C PRO A 29 6.07 -6.25 4.61
N TRP A 30 7.21 -5.57 4.68
CA TRP A 30 8.01 -5.15 3.54
C TRP A 30 8.49 -6.35 2.72
N VAL A 31 7.95 -6.56 1.51
CA VAL A 31 8.33 -7.67 0.61
C VAL A 31 9.48 -7.27 -0.33
N LEU A 32 10.56 -6.71 0.23
CA LEU A 32 11.85 -6.72 -0.47
C LEU A 32 12.65 -7.90 0.07
N THR A 33 12.85 -8.93 -0.74
CA THR A 33 13.63 -10.08 -0.29
C THR A 33 15.11 -9.67 -0.20
N PRO A 34 15.88 -10.16 0.78
CA PRO A 34 17.26 -9.72 1.02
C PRO A 34 18.22 -9.90 -0.15
N ASP A 35 17.84 -10.73 -1.11
CA ASP A 35 18.61 -11.15 -2.27
C ASP A 35 18.12 -10.52 -3.59
N MET A 36 17.28 -9.49 -3.52
CA MET A 36 16.76 -8.77 -4.68
C MET A 36 17.24 -7.31 -4.68
N GLY A 37 17.68 -6.84 -5.85
CA GLY A 37 17.94 -5.44 -6.14
C GLY A 37 16.76 -4.83 -6.90
N TYR A 38 16.37 -3.61 -6.55
CA TYR A 38 15.26 -2.89 -7.18
C TYR A 38 15.81 -1.66 -7.90
N GLY A 39 15.61 -1.62 -9.22
CA GLY A 39 16.11 -0.57 -10.09
C GLY A 39 15.00 0.33 -10.57
N TYR A 40 15.31 1.61 -10.71
CA TYR A 40 14.49 2.61 -11.40
C TYR A 40 15.40 3.24 -12.47
N ASP A 41 15.08 2.99 -13.74
CA ASP A 41 15.95 3.39 -14.84
C ASP A 41 15.74 4.85 -15.28
N ALA A 42 16.55 5.31 -16.23
CA ALA A 42 16.48 6.67 -16.76
C ALA A 42 15.16 7.00 -17.48
N ASN A 43 14.38 5.98 -17.88
CA ASN A 43 13.09 6.13 -18.54
C ASN A 43 11.92 6.02 -17.55
N GLY A 44 12.21 5.86 -16.26
CA GLY A 44 11.21 5.70 -15.22
C GLY A 44 10.63 4.28 -15.11
N LYS A 45 11.29 3.28 -15.70
CA LYS A 45 10.85 1.88 -15.58
C LYS A 45 11.45 1.23 -14.32
N THR A 46 10.61 0.49 -13.61
CA THR A 46 11.00 -0.29 -12.43
C THR A 46 11.38 -1.71 -12.79
N PHE A 47 12.44 -2.23 -12.16
CA PHE A 47 12.92 -3.59 -12.34
C PHE A 47 13.27 -4.23 -11.00
N ALA A 48 13.19 -5.56 -10.95
CA ALA A 48 13.68 -6.35 -9.82
C ALA A 48 14.68 -7.38 -10.35
N TYR A 49 15.84 -7.49 -9.70
CA TYR A 49 16.95 -8.34 -10.11
C TYR A 49 17.36 -9.27 -8.98
N LYS A 50 17.52 -10.56 -9.27
CA LYS A 50 18.18 -11.48 -8.35
C LYS A 50 19.64 -11.08 -8.21
N MET A 51 20.05 -10.81 -6.98
CA MET A 51 21.42 -10.44 -6.67
C MET A 51 22.30 -11.69 -6.71
N GLY A 52 23.32 -11.64 -7.58
CA GLY A 52 24.40 -12.61 -7.60
C GLY A 52 25.54 -12.20 -6.66
N THR A 53 26.36 -13.16 -6.24
CA THR A 53 27.50 -12.92 -5.33
C THR A 53 28.75 -12.45 -6.06
N SER A 54 28.90 -12.75 -7.36
CA SER A 54 30.12 -12.49 -8.15
C SER A 54 30.48 -11.01 -8.26
N ASN A 55 29.49 -10.13 -8.35
CA ASN A 55 29.68 -8.70 -8.59
C ASN A 55 29.36 -7.82 -7.36
N ALA A 56 29.16 -8.41 -6.18
CA ALA A 56 28.77 -7.68 -4.97
C ALA A 56 29.75 -6.55 -4.61
N LYS A 57 31.06 -6.77 -4.78
CA LYS A 57 32.10 -5.75 -4.52
C LYS A 57 31.94 -4.52 -5.43
N PHE A 58 31.57 -4.73 -6.69
CA PHE A 58 31.36 -3.64 -7.63
C PHE A 58 30.08 -2.89 -7.29
N LEU A 59 29.00 -3.62 -6.95
CA LEU A 59 27.72 -3.00 -6.59
C LEU A 59 27.81 -2.15 -5.31
N LEU A 60 28.60 -2.60 -4.33
CA LEU A 60 28.82 -1.85 -3.09
C LEU A 60 29.77 -0.67 -3.27
N LYS A 61 30.54 -0.62 -4.37
CA LYS A 61 31.46 0.49 -4.66
C LYS A 61 30.64 1.73 -5.02
N GLY A 62 30.63 2.71 -4.12
CA GLY A 62 29.86 3.95 -4.29
C GLY A 62 28.41 3.87 -3.82
N ALA A 63 27.95 2.72 -3.34
CA ALA A 63 26.65 2.59 -2.71
C ALA A 63 26.61 3.37 -1.38
N ARG A 64 25.48 4.01 -1.10
CA ARG A 64 25.20 4.62 0.21
C ARG A 64 24.11 3.85 0.92
N LYS A 65 24.28 3.70 2.23
CA LYS A 65 23.22 3.15 3.07
C LYS A 65 22.04 4.12 3.06
N VAL A 66 20.84 3.59 2.83
CA VAL A 66 19.60 4.36 2.97
C VAL A 66 19.42 4.75 4.43
N PRO A 67 19.20 6.05 4.74
CA PRO A 67 18.90 6.48 6.11
C PRO A 67 17.64 5.80 6.65
N LYS A 68 17.63 5.50 7.96
CA LYS A 68 16.40 5.04 8.62
C LYS A 68 15.31 6.10 8.46
N ASN A 69 14.04 5.66 8.51
CA ASN A 69 12.87 6.51 8.30
C ASN A 69 12.89 7.17 6.91
N THR A 70 13.07 6.34 5.89
CA THR A 70 12.93 6.73 4.49
C THR A 70 11.81 5.92 3.85
N LEU A 71 10.81 6.60 3.32
CA LEU A 71 9.72 6.02 2.53
C LEU A 71 10.10 6.05 1.04
N PHE A 72 9.90 4.93 0.34
CA PHE A 72 9.94 4.86 -1.12
C PHE A 72 8.53 4.56 -1.63
N PHE A 73 8.07 5.27 -2.66
CA PHE A 73 6.73 5.07 -3.21
C PHE A 73 6.68 5.47 -4.68
N ILE A 74 5.76 4.86 -5.42
CA ILE A 74 5.43 5.26 -6.78
C ILE A 74 4.28 6.26 -6.71
N GLY A 75 4.47 7.46 -7.27
CA GLY A 75 3.41 8.45 -7.37
C GLY A 75 2.40 8.12 -8.46
N GLU A 76 1.29 8.85 -8.52
CA GLU A 76 0.25 8.66 -9.57
C GLU A 76 0.79 8.82 -10.99
N ASN A 77 1.87 9.59 -11.16
CA ASN A 77 2.57 9.76 -12.42
C ASN A 77 3.54 8.60 -12.78
N GLY A 78 3.54 7.52 -12.00
CA GLY A 78 4.41 6.36 -12.21
C GLY A 78 5.86 6.57 -11.81
N GLN A 79 6.21 7.72 -11.22
CA GLN A 79 7.60 8.02 -10.84
C GLN A 79 7.94 7.50 -9.44
N LEU A 80 9.18 7.04 -9.26
CA LEU A 80 9.70 6.66 -7.96
C LEU A 80 10.12 7.91 -7.16
N TYR A 81 9.50 8.07 -6.00
CA TYR A 81 9.84 9.10 -5.02
C TYR A 81 10.48 8.48 -3.78
N MET A 82 11.30 9.29 -3.11
CA MET A 82 11.76 9.01 -1.76
C MET A 82 11.44 10.19 -0.82
N ARG A 83 11.11 9.89 0.43
CA ARG A 83 10.90 10.88 1.49
C ARG A 83 11.63 10.46 2.74
N SER A 84 12.50 11.32 3.26
CA SER A 84 13.09 11.16 4.59
C SER A 84 12.18 11.78 5.66
N GLY A 85 12.21 11.21 6.86
CA GLY A 85 11.42 11.65 8.01
C GLY A 85 10.35 10.62 8.42
N SER A 86 9.63 10.91 9.51
CA SER A 86 8.60 9.98 9.96
C SER A 86 7.45 9.92 8.95
N PHE A 87 7.19 8.71 8.44
CA PHE A 87 6.03 8.39 7.61
C PHE A 87 5.02 7.51 8.37
N LEU A 88 5.32 7.21 9.64
CA LEU A 88 4.42 6.58 10.60
C LEU A 88 4.09 7.59 11.72
N GLU A 89 2.88 7.53 12.25
CA GLU A 89 2.52 8.15 13.53
C GLU A 89 3.11 7.35 14.70
N ASP A 90 3.04 7.90 15.92
CA ASP A 90 3.57 7.25 17.13
C ASP A 90 2.90 5.89 17.42
N ASP A 91 1.66 5.71 16.95
CA ASP A 91 0.89 4.47 17.05
C ASP A 91 1.17 3.48 15.89
N GLY A 92 2.10 3.82 14.99
CA GLY A 92 2.48 3.00 13.84
C GLY A 92 1.55 3.12 12.63
N ARG A 93 0.51 3.97 12.66
CA ARG A 93 -0.34 4.21 11.48
C ARG A 93 0.42 4.99 10.41
N PHE A 94 0.13 4.67 9.14
CA PHE A 94 0.70 5.38 8.02
C PHE A 94 0.14 6.81 7.93
N LYS A 95 1.02 7.82 7.97
CA LYS A 95 0.62 9.24 8.03
C LYS A 95 -0.12 9.72 6.78
N PHE A 96 0.09 9.06 5.64
CA PHE A 96 -0.46 9.44 4.34
C PHE A 96 -1.51 8.44 3.84
N GLY A 97 -2.13 7.69 4.76
CA GLY A 97 -3.22 6.78 4.42
C GLY A 97 -4.46 7.53 3.92
N PRO A 98 -5.43 6.81 3.32
CA PRO A 98 -6.73 7.40 3.02
C PRO A 98 -7.34 7.95 4.32
N GLY A 99 -7.79 9.21 4.26
CA GLY A 99 -8.51 9.89 5.35
C GLY A 99 -9.90 9.35 5.56
#